data_AF-A0A1Y1LVJ4-F1
#
_entry.id   AF-A0A1Y1LVJ4-F1
#
_cell.length_a   1.000
_cell.length_b   1.000
_cell.length_c   1.000
_cell.angle_alpha   90.00
_cell.angle_beta   90.00
_cell.angle_gamma   90.00
#
_symmetry.space_group_name_H-M   'P 1'
#
loop_
_entity.id
_entity.type
_entity.pdbx_description
1 polymer ?
#
loop_
_entity_poly.entity_id
_entity_poly.type
_entity_poly.pdbx_seq_one_letter_code
_entity_poly.pdbx_strand_id
1 'polypeptide(L)'
;MPANPTKTIDTERNTTHRSRAHSTGTITDYIKRKRLEVDKEETAFERSKKVIRSPDKRSAPSINLEAEPEMEEIKILIKTMAEDLKKEIKNNNDQLKKNTDEIINLKQEMQLAHEERKKEMLVWQKEKEELHHKIKTLEEKFEKQEKLAKRNNVVIKGIEIKDNMQDTRMEVGKLFKEKMEIDVIIQDVVPIRSKHMVIVKLSNFDSKLEVLRNKKKIGAEKIYIDSDLTSSEQKIQAEIRRMARDKRRDGHRVKVAHQKLQVDAQWYHWDEHSQSILPDGSKN
;
A
#
# COMPACT_ATOMS: atom_id res chain seq x y z
N MET A 1 -47.74 5.68 -2.80
CA MET A 1 -47.01 5.14 -3.97
C MET A 1 -45.52 5.07 -3.63
N PRO A 2 -44.76 4.10 -4.19
CA PRO A 2 -43.79 3.32 -3.40
C PRO A 2 -42.38 3.97 -3.31
N ALA A 3 -41.52 3.73 -2.31
CA ALA A 3 -41.37 2.66 -1.28
C ALA A 3 -40.72 1.34 -1.74
N ASN A 4 -39.90 0.73 -0.85
CA ASN A 4 -39.17 -0.55 -0.94
C ASN A 4 -38.02 -0.64 -1.98
N PRO A 5 -37.06 -1.59 -1.85
CA PRO A 5 -36.39 -2.15 -0.64
C PRO A 5 -34.83 -2.15 -0.83
N THR A 6 -33.90 -2.86 -0.14
CA THR A 6 -33.94 -3.89 0.93
C THR A 6 -32.68 -3.88 1.82
N LYS A 7 -32.88 -4.16 3.12
CA LYS A 7 -32.05 -4.88 4.12
C LYS A 7 -30.62 -5.39 3.80
N THR A 8 -29.70 -5.00 4.69
CA THR A 8 -28.80 -5.86 5.51
C THR A 8 -28.89 -7.40 5.38
N ILE A 9 -27.73 -8.07 5.27
CA ILE A 9 -27.45 -9.38 5.89
C ILE A 9 -25.99 -9.36 6.42
N ASP A 10 -25.80 -9.74 7.68
CA ASP A 10 -24.48 -10.05 8.26
C ASP A 10 -24.10 -11.52 8.01
N THR A 11 -22.83 -11.79 7.73
CA THR A 11 -22.23 -13.11 7.98
C THR A 11 -20.76 -13.00 8.39
N GLU A 12 -20.46 -13.44 9.61
CA GLU A 12 -19.13 -13.89 10.03
C GLU A 12 -18.62 -15.03 9.12
N ARG A 13 -17.30 -15.20 8.94
CA ARG A 13 -16.52 -16.38 9.42
C ARG A 13 -15.18 -16.65 8.71
N ASN A 14 -14.35 -17.38 9.46
CA ASN A 14 -13.32 -18.32 9.02
C ASN A 14 -12.12 -17.80 8.21
N THR A 15 -11.07 -17.47 8.97
CA THR A 15 -9.73 -17.99 8.68
C THR A 15 -9.77 -19.49 8.33
N THR A 16 -9.38 -19.87 7.11
CA THR A 16 -8.86 -21.21 6.79
C THR A 16 -7.90 -21.10 5.62
N HIS A 17 -6.88 -21.97 5.57
CA HIS A 17 -5.94 -22.00 4.45
C HIS A 17 -6.65 -22.42 3.16
N ARG A 18 -6.74 -21.54 2.17
CA ARG A 18 -6.80 -21.95 0.76
C ARG A 18 -5.40 -21.93 0.18
N SER A 19 -4.75 -23.08 0.22
CA SER A 19 -3.56 -23.37 -0.57
C SER A 19 -3.84 -23.09 -2.05
N ARG A 20 -3.04 -22.20 -2.66
CA ARG A 20 -3.01 -22.05 -4.11
C ARG A 20 -2.35 -23.29 -4.72
N ALA A 21 -3.18 -24.30 -5.00
CA ALA A 21 -2.87 -25.26 -6.05
C ALA A 21 -2.53 -24.50 -7.35
N HIS A 22 -1.75 -25.12 -8.23
CA HIS A 22 -1.19 -24.49 -9.44
C HIS A 22 -0.14 -23.40 -9.18
N SER A 23 0.80 -23.68 -8.28
CA SER A 23 2.19 -23.34 -8.61
C SER A 23 2.60 -24.23 -9.80
N THR A 24 2.56 -23.68 -11.01
CA THR A 24 3.16 -24.33 -12.18
C THR A 24 4.67 -24.31 -12.00
N GLY A 25 5.27 -25.50 -11.87
CA GLY A 25 6.69 -25.66 -11.53
C GLY A 25 7.64 -24.86 -12.41
N THR A 26 8.80 -24.51 -11.83
CA THR A 26 9.85 -23.71 -12.45
C THR A 26 10.25 -24.29 -13.83
N ILE A 27 10.73 -23.44 -14.75
CA ILE A 27 11.15 -23.81 -16.12
C ILE A 27 12.05 -25.07 -16.16
N THR A 28 12.86 -25.30 -15.11
CA THR A 28 13.66 -26.51 -14.91
C THR A 28 12.86 -27.82 -14.94
N ASP A 29 11.64 -27.84 -14.39
CA ASP A 29 10.78 -29.02 -14.28
C ASP A 29 10.11 -29.35 -15.60
N TYR A 30 9.79 -28.32 -16.39
CA TYR A 30 9.30 -28.48 -17.77
C TYR A 30 10.39 -29.08 -18.67
N ILE A 31 11.62 -28.59 -18.56
CA ILE A 31 12.78 -29.11 -19.32
C ILE A 31 13.10 -30.56 -18.91
N LYS A 32 13.08 -30.89 -17.60
CA LYS A 32 13.23 -32.28 -17.14
C LYS A 32 12.15 -33.21 -17.69
N ARG A 33 10.90 -32.77 -17.70
CA ARG A 33 9.77 -33.57 -18.19
C ARG A 33 9.90 -33.88 -19.68
N LYS A 34 10.25 -32.87 -20.50
CA LYS A 34 10.42 -33.07 -21.94
C LYS A 34 11.58 -34.00 -22.30
N ARG A 35 12.64 -34.05 -21.47
CA ARG A 35 13.76 -35.00 -21.66
C ARG A 35 13.32 -36.46 -21.45
N LEU A 36 12.55 -36.71 -20.38
CA LEU A 36 11.97 -38.03 -20.05
C LEU A 36 10.88 -38.52 -21.02
N GLU A 37 10.45 -37.69 -21.98
CA GLU A 37 9.56 -38.07 -23.07
C GLU A 37 10.39 -38.54 -24.30
N VAL A 38 11.47 -37.83 -24.64
CA VAL A 38 12.41 -38.23 -25.72
C VAL A 38 13.06 -39.58 -25.43
N ASP A 39 13.54 -39.80 -24.19
CA ASP A 39 14.17 -41.06 -23.76
C ASP A 39 13.24 -42.29 -23.91
N LYS A 40 11.93 -42.10 -24.10
CA LYS A 40 10.96 -43.20 -24.34
C LYS A 40 10.78 -43.51 -25.83
N GLU A 41 10.84 -42.51 -26.70
CA GLU A 41 10.62 -42.70 -28.14
C GLU A 41 11.76 -43.51 -28.79
N GLU A 42 13.01 -43.34 -28.34
CA GLU A 42 14.13 -44.18 -28.83
C GLU A 42 13.89 -45.68 -28.56
N THR A 43 13.35 -46.04 -27.39
CA THR A 43 13.06 -47.45 -27.04
C THR A 43 11.95 -48.10 -27.85
N ALA A 44 11.13 -47.32 -28.57
CA ALA A 44 10.04 -47.86 -29.40
C ALA A 44 10.55 -48.51 -30.70
N PHE A 45 11.72 -48.10 -31.20
CA PHE A 45 12.23 -48.56 -32.50
C PHE A 45 13.02 -49.87 -32.46
N GLU A 46 13.53 -50.29 -31.30
CA GLU A 46 14.38 -51.49 -31.17
C GLU A 46 13.62 -52.83 -31.14
N ARG A 47 12.29 -52.83 -31.01
CA ARG A 47 11.50 -54.05 -30.70
C ARG A 47 10.58 -54.54 -31.81
N SER A 48 11.15 -54.86 -32.98
CA SER A 48 10.39 -55.41 -34.13
C SER A 48 11.07 -56.57 -34.90
N LYS A 49 11.99 -57.32 -34.29
CA LYS A 49 12.54 -58.58 -34.88
C LYS A 49 11.49 -59.72 -34.93
N LYS A 50 10.51 -59.63 -35.83
CA LYS A 50 9.63 -60.74 -36.24
C LYS A 50 10.11 -61.31 -37.57
N VAL A 51 11.04 -62.28 -37.50
CA VAL A 51 11.57 -62.96 -38.69
C VAL A 51 10.54 -63.95 -39.23
N ILE A 52 9.81 -63.56 -40.27
CA ILE A 52 9.10 -64.51 -41.13
C ILE A 52 10.14 -65.16 -42.04
N ARG A 53 10.24 -66.50 -42.01
CA ARG A 53 11.14 -67.26 -42.89
C ARG A 53 10.50 -67.41 -44.27
N SER A 54 11.01 -66.69 -45.27
CA SER A 54 10.65 -66.92 -46.68
C SER A 54 11.09 -68.33 -47.12
N PRO A 55 10.24 -69.12 -47.82
CA PRO A 55 10.62 -70.42 -48.37
C PRO A 55 11.70 -70.30 -49.46
N ASP A 56 12.58 -71.31 -49.55
CA ASP A 56 13.64 -71.33 -50.56
C ASP A 56 13.21 -72.00 -51.89
N LYS A 57 13.52 -71.32 -53.01
CA LYS A 57 13.55 -71.78 -54.41
C LYS A 57 12.45 -72.74 -54.92
N ARG A 58 11.71 -72.26 -55.93
CA ARG A 58 11.87 -72.78 -57.31
C ARG A 58 11.29 -71.88 -58.42
N SER A 59 12.14 -71.59 -59.41
CA SER A 59 11.86 -71.31 -60.83
C SER A 59 10.47 -70.78 -61.26
N ALA A 60 10.41 -69.48 -61.54
CA ALA A 60 9.51 -68.84 -62.50
C ALA A 60 10.37 -67.85 -63.34
N PRO A 61 9.97 -67.46 -64.57
CA PRO A 61 10.92 -66.97 -65.56
C PRO A 61 11.49 -65.57 -65.27
N SER A 62 12.70 -65.33 -65.77
CA SER A 62 13.29 -63.99 -65.88
C SER A 62 12.51 -63.15 -66.89
N ILE A 63 11.46 -62.47 -66.44
CA ILE A 63 10.85 -61.40 -67.21
C ILE A 63 11.88 -60.28 -67.30
N ASN A 64 12.38 -60.03 -68.51
CA ASN A 64 13.29 -58.93 -68.78
C ASN A 64 12.46 -57.64 -68.79
N LEU A 65 12.22 -57.04 -67.63
CA LEU A 65 11.69 -55.68 -67.56
C LEU A 65 12.79 -54.75 -68.05
N GLU A 66 12.70 -54.40 -69.34
CA GLU A 66 13.31 -53.18 -69.86
C GLU A 66 12.84 -52.01 -68.98
N ALA A 67 13.76 -51.16 -68.56
CA ALA A 67 13.42 -50.06 -67.66
C ALA A 67 12.59 -49.03 -68.44
N GLU A 68 11.27 -49.03 -68.22
CA GLU A 68 10.36 -48.04 -68.80
C GLU A 68 10.85 -46.62 -68.47
N PRO A 69 10.80 -45.68 -69.44
CA PRO A 69 11.45 -44.37 -69.31
C PRO A 69 10.97 -43.59 -68.07
N GLU A 70 9.71 -43.77 -67.70
CA GLU A 70 9.08 -43.18 -66.51
C GLU A 70 9.88 -43.45 -65.22
N MET A 71 10.54 -44.61 -65.08
CA MET A 71 11.23 -44.96 -63.84
C MET A 71 12.59 -44.24 -63.69
N GLU A 72 13.27 -43.96 -64.80
CA GLU A 72 14.50 -43.15 -64.78
C GLU A 72 14.15 -41.65 -64.67
N GLU A 73 13.00 -41.20 -65.23
CA GLU A 73 12.44 -39.86 -65.01
C GLU A 73 12.08 -39.62 -63.53
N ILE A 74 11.38 -40.55 -62.86
CA ILE A 74 11.08 -40.50 -61.42
C ILE A 74 12.37 -40.37 -60.60
N LYS A 75 13.43 -41.08 -61.00
CA LYS A 75 14.75 -41.07 -60.34
C LYS A 75 15.54 -39.79 -60.59
N ILE A 76 15.30 -39.07 -61.69
CA ILE A 76 15.78 -37.71 -61.93
C ILE A 76 14.99 -36.71 -61.09
N LEU A 77 13.66 -36.83 -61.05
CA LEU A 77 12.77 -35.98 -60.23
C LEU A 77 13.09 -36.08 -58.73
N ILE A 78 13.34 -37.28 -58.22
CA ILE A 78 13.76 -37.48 -56.82
C ILE A 78 15.12 -36.80 -56.53
N LYS A 79 16.05 -36.77 -57.50
CA LYS A 79 17.34 -36.06 -57.34
C LYS A 79 17.15 -34.54 -57.32
N THR A 80 16.38 -33.97 -58.25
CA THR A 80 16.15 -32.51 -58.27
C THR A 80 15.41 -32.06 -57.02
N MET A 81 14.36 -32.77 -56.60
CA MET A 81 13.68 -32.53 -55.32
C MET A 81 14.64 -32.64 -54.12
N ALA A 82 15.52 -33.64 -54.08
CA ALA A 82 16.51 -33.79 -53.00
C ALA A 82 17.61 -32.70 -53.03
N GLU A 83 17.89 -32.09 -54.17
CA GLU A 83 18.80 -30.94 -54.28
C GLU A 83 18.12 -29.63 -53.88
N ASP A 84 16.85 -29.42 -54.25
CA ASP A 84 16.08 -28.24 -53.85
C ASP A 84 15.76 -28.25 -52.35
N LEU A 85 15.39 -29.41 -51.78
CA LEU A 85 15.28 -29.60 -50.33
C LEU A 85 16.62 -29.30 -49.60
N LYS A 86 17.77 -29.63 -50.19
CA LYS A 86 19.08 -29.26 -49.61
C LYS A 86 19.34 -27.76 -49.67
N LYS A 87 18.94 -27.07 -50.75
CA LYS A 87 19.03 -25.60 -50.87
C LYS A 87 18.14 -24.93 -49.84
N GLU A 88 16.91 -25.41 -49.67
CA GLU A 88 15.94 -24.92 -48.70
C GLU A 88 16.41 -25.17 -47.25
N ILE A 89 16.83 -26.39 -46.90
CA ILE A 89 17.39 -26.70 -45.58
C ILE A 89 18.62 -25.83 -45.28
N LYS A 90 19.49 -25.56 -46.27
CA LYS A 90 20.63 -24.65 -46.09
C LYS A 90 20.17 -23.22 -45.83
N ASN A 91 19.28 -22.68 -46.66
CA ASN A 91 18.71 -21.34 -46.46
C ASN A 91 18.05 -21.20 -45.09
N ASN A 92 17.26 -22.18 -44.67
CA ASN A 92 16.54 -22.16 -43.40
C ASN A 92 17.52 -22.25 -42.22
N ASN A 93 18.59 -23.05 -42.32
CA ASN A 93 19.67 -23.07 -41.33
C ASN A 93 20.44 -21.73 -41.25
N ASP A 94 20.68 -21.07 -42.39
CA ASP A 94 21.39 -19.79 -42.42
C ASP A 94 20.49 -18.61 -41.99
N GLN A 95 19.16 -18.73 -42.12
CA GLN A 95 18.18 -17.86 -41.46
C GLN A 95 18.12 -18.11 -39.94
N LEU A 96 18.08 -19.38 -39.51
CA LEU A 96 18.04 -19.74 -38.08
C LEU A 96 19.27 -19.20 -37.33
N LYS A 97 20.47 -19.21 -37.93
CA LYS A 97 21.67 -18.60 -37.35
C LYS A 97 21.49 -17.10 -37.08
N LYS A 98 21.06 -16.34 -38.10
CA LYS A 98 20.78 -14.90 -37.97
C LYS A 98 19.78 -14.62 -36.86
N ASN A 99 18.68 -15.38 -36.84
CA ASN A 99 17.66 -15.26 -35.80
C ASN A 99 18.23 -15.58 -34.41
N THR A 100 19.14 -16.56 -34.27
CA THR A 100 19.81 -16.83 -32.98
C THR A 100 20.79 -15.72 -32.57
N ASP A 101 21.52 -15.13 -33.50
CA ASP A 101 22.45 -14.04 -33.25
C ASP A 101 21.69 -12.76 -32.83
N GLU A 102 20.59 -12.43 -33.51
CA GLU A 102 19.64 -11.38 -33.11
C GLU A 102 19.07 -11.61 -31.71
N ILE A 103 18.66 -12.85 -31.39
CA ILE A 103 18.18 -13.22 -30.05
C ILE A 103 19.28 -13.12 -28.98
N ILE A 104 20.56 -13.31 -29.33
CA ILE A 104 21.68 -13.12 -28.41
C ILE A 104 21.90 -11.61 -28.15
N ASN A 105 21.91 -10.79 -29.20
CA ASN A 105 22.08 -9.34 -29.08
C ASN A 105 20.95 -8.70 -28.26
N LEU A 106 19.68 -9.02 -28.58
CA LEU A 106 18.51 -8.55 -27.83
C LEU A 106 18.53 -8.98 -26.34
N LYS A 107 19.10 -10.14 -26.02
CA LYS A 107 19.30 -10.56 -24.62
C LYS A 107 20.35 -9.72 -23.91
N GLN A 108 21.44 -9.35 -24.58
CA GLN A 108 22.47 -8.48 -24.01
C GLN A 108 21.93 -7.06 -23.79
N GLU A 109 21.22 -6.49 -24.76
CA GLU A 109 20.54 -5.19 -24.62
C GLU A 109 19.53 -5.19 -23.47
N MET A 110 18.69 -6.23 -23.36
CA MET A 110 17.76 -6.36 -22.23
C MET A 110 18.46 -6.54 -20.87
N GLN A 111 19.64 -7.17 -20.83
CA GLN A 111 20.43 -7.28 -19.60
C GLN A 111 20.98 -5.92 -19.17
N LEU A 112 21.59 -5.17 -20.10
CA LEU A 112 22.09 -3.82 -19.83
C LEU A 112 20.98 -2.87 -19.37
N ALA A 113 19.86 -2.81 -20.11
CA ALA A 113 18.70 -1.98 -19.75
C ALA A 113 18.02 -2.41 -18.43
N HIS A 114 18.18 -3.67 -18.02
CA HIS A 114 17.71 -4.16 -16.71
C HIS A 114 18.67 -3.79 -15.56
N GLU A 115 19.97 -3.73 -15.81
CA GLU A 115 20.96 -3.23 -14.85
C GLU A 115 20.90 -1.71 -14.67
N GLU A 116 20.71 -0.96 -15.75
CA GLU A 116 20.50 0.49 -15.71
C GLU A 116 19.25 0.82 -14.90
N ARG A 117 18.11 0.18 -15.21
CA ARG A 117 16.86 0.34 -14.45
C ARG A 117 16.99 -0.06 -12.97
N LYS A 118 17.88 -1.01 -12.64
CA LYS A 118 18.23 -1.32 -11.23
C LYS A 118 19.03 -0.21 -10.58
N LYS A 119 20.02 0.36 -11.27
CA LYS A 119 20.83 1.50 -10.78
C LYS A 119 19.93 2.73 -10.55
N GLU A 120 19.08 3.06 -11.52
CA GLU A 120 18.06 4.12 -11.40
C GLU A 120 17.11 3.88 -10.22
N MET A 121 16.57 2.67 -10.08
CA MET A 121 15.66 2.34 -8.97
C MET A 121 16.33 2.47 -7.60
N LEU A 122 17.62 2.13 -7.48
CA LEU A 122 18.39 2.28 -6.24
C LEU A 122 18.72 3.76 -5.93
N VAL A 123 18.94 4.60 -6.95
CA VAL A 123 19.08 6.05 -6.77
C VAL A 123 17.74 6.64 -6.32
N TRP A 124 16.65 6.35 -7.05
CA TRP A 124 15.30 6.81 -6.74
C TRP A 124 14.82 6.39 -5.35
N GLN A 125 15.17 5.19 -4.88
CA GLN A 125 14.87 4.74 -3.51
C GLN A 125 15.59 5.61 -2.47
N LYS A 126 16.89 5.90 -2.66
CA LYS A 126 17.67 6.76 -1.76
C LYS A 126 17.16 8.21 -1.76
N GLU A 127 16.90 8.78 -2.93
CA GLU A 127 16.32 10.12 -3.07
C GLU A 127 14.95 10.21 -2.39
N LYS A 128 14.10 9.19 -2.59
CA LYS A 128 12.81 9.08 -1.91
C LYS A 128 12.98 9.05 -0.38
N GLU A 129 13.87 8.22 0.14
CA GLU A 129 14.14 8.12 1.60
C GLU A 129 14.66 9.44 2.17
N GLU A 130 15.61 10.09 1.49
CA GLU A 130 16.14 11.39 1.90
C GLU A 130 15.06 12.48 1.87
N LEU A 131 14.18 12.49 0.86
CA LEU A 131 13.03 13.40 0.77
C LEU A 131 12.01 13.13 1.88
N HIS A 132 11.72 11.86 2.23
CA HIS A 132 10.83 11.54 3.35
C HIS A 132 11.44 12.01 4.69
N HIS A 133 12.75 11.87 4.87
CA HIS A 133 13.44 12.40 6.04
C HIS A 133 13.41 13.94 6.10
N LYS A 134 13.68 14.62 4.97
CA LYS A 134 13.58 16.08 4.84
C LYS A 134 12.17 16.57 5.17
N ILE A 135 11.13 15.96 4.61
CA ILE A 135 9.72 16.29 4.89
C ILE A 135 9.43 16.13 6.39
N LYS A 136 9.72 14.96 6.98
CA LYS A 136 9.47 14.71 8.41
C LYS A 136 10.17 15.74 9.31
N THR A 137 11.43 16.07 9.03
CA THR A 137 12.17 17.07 9.83
C THR A 137 11.63 18.49 9.67
N LEU A 138 10.97 18.82 8.54
CA LEU A 138 10.26 20.09 8.35
C LEU A 138 8.91 20.10 9.07
N GLU A 139 8.14 19.01 9.01
CA GLU A 139 6.89 18.85 9.77
C GLU A 139 7.14 18.98 11.28
N GLU A 140 8.16 18.29 11.80
CA GLU A 140 8.58 18.42 13.20
C GLU A 140 8.99 19.85 13.58
N LYS A 141 9.67 20.59 12.69
CA LYS A 141 10.06 21.99 12.95
C LYS A 141 8.84 22.91 12.95
N PHE A 142 7.92 22.72 12.00
CA PHE A 142 6.70 23.50 11.89
C PHE A 142 5.77 23.27 13.09
N GLU A 143 5.57 22.02 13.50
CA GLU A 143 4.83 21.65 14.72
C GLU A 143 5.46 22.29 15.97
N LYS A 144 6.80 22.25 16.10
CA LYS A 144 7.52 22.92 17.21
C LYS A 144 7.30 24.45 17.18
N GLN A 145 7.29 25.08 16.01
CA GLN A 145 7.01 26.52 15.87
C GLN A 145 5.54 26.86 16.19
N GLU A 146 4.57 26.08 15.69
CA GLU A 146 3.14 26.27 15.99
C GLU A 146 2.89 26.11 17.51
N LYS A 147 3.49 25.10 18.14
CA LYS A 147 3.39 24.84 19.58
C LYS A 147 3.98 25.95 20.43
N LEU A 148 5.05 26.60 19.97
CA LEU A 148 5.62 27.80 20.63
C LEU A 148 4.70 29.02 20.48
N ALA A 149 4.21 29.30 19.26
CA ALA A 149 3.29 30.40 18.98
C ALA A 149 1.94 30.27 19.72
N LYS A 150 1.51 29.03 19.99
CA LYS A 150 0.30 28.69 20.75
C LYS A 150 0.55 28.44 22.24
N ARG A 151 1.79 28.51 22.71
CA ARG A 151 2.18 28.06 24.07
C ARG A 151 1.31 28.69 25.15
N ASN A 152 1.10 30.01 25.11
CA ASN A 152 0.35 30.76 26.11
C ASN A 152 -1.12 31.01 25.70
N ASN A 153 -1.58 30.46 24.58
CA ASN A 153 -2.92 30.72 24.04
C ASN A 153 -3.98 29.80 24.66
N VAL A 154 -5.17 30.37 24.92
CA VAL A 154 -6.36 29.68 25.42
C VAL A 154 -7.52 29.96 24.46
N VAL A 155 -8.31 28.93 24.14
CA VAL A 155 -9.54 29.09 23.33
C VAL A 155 -10.74 29.11 24.25
N ILE A 156 -11.53 30.17 24.19
CA ILE A 156 -12.81 30.29 24.92
C ILE A 156 -13.96 30.25 23.93
N LYS A 157 -14.97 29.44 24.24
CA LYS A 157 -16.22 29.27 23.49
C LYS A 157 -17.38 29.70 24.38
N GLY A 158 -18.43 30.30 23.81
CA GLY A 158 -19.64 30.70 24.54
C GLY A 158 -19.65 32.13 25.09
N ILE A 159 -18.60 32.93 24.85
CA ILE A 159 -18.61 34.39 25.06
C ILE A 159 -19.36 35.07 23.90
N GLU A 160 -19.96 36.24 24.12
CA GLU A 160 -20.52 37.05 23.04
C GLU A 160 -19.46 38.02 22.49
N ILE A 161 -19.13 37.90 21.20
CA ILE A 161 -18.16 38.79 20.56
C ILE A 161 -18.85 40.10 20.20
N LYS A 162 -18.41 41.20 20.83
CA LYS A 162 -18.90 42.56 20.58
C LYS A 162 -18.13 43.22 19.44
N ASP A 163 -18.76 44.16 18.75
CA ASP A 163 -18.16 44.90 17.62
C ASP A 163 -16.86 45.61 18.03
N ASN A 164 -16.76 46.05 19.28
CA ASN A 164 -15.54 46.54 19.90
C ASN A 164 -14.76 45.40 20.59
N MET A 165 -13.53 45.15 20.11
CA MET A 165 -12.65 44.13 20.69
C MET A 165 -12.16 44.48 22.10
N GLN A 166 -12.11 45.78 22.46
CA GLN A 166 -11.77 46.24 23.80
C GLN A 166 -12.79 45.72 24.84
N ASP A 167 -14.07 45.74 24.50
CA ASP A 167 -15.15 45.27 25.39
C ASP A 167 -15.15 43.75 25.51
N THR A 168 -14.89 43.04 24.41
CA THR A 168 -14.68 41.58 24.42
C THR A 168 -13.48 41.20 25.31
N ARG A 169 -12.38 41.98 25.29
CA ARG A 169 -11.23 41.80 26.18
C ARG A 169 -11.56 42.08 27.65
N MET A 170 -12.37 43.10 27.94
CA MET A 170 -12.87 43.36 29.30
C MET A 170 -13.76 42.23 29.82
N GLU A 171 -14.62 41.66 28.97
CA GLU A 171 -15.48 40.53 29.33
C GLU A 171 -14.68 39.25 29.65
N VAL A 172 -13.66 38.94 28.85
CA VAL A 172 -12.69 37.87 29.17
C VAL A 172 -11.96 38.14 30.49
N GLY A 173 -11.58 39.39 30.77
CA GLY A 173 -10.98 39.79 32.05
C GLY A 173 -11.91 39.58 33.25
N LYS A 174 -13.18 39.96 33.12
CA LYS A 174 -14.23 39.69 34.12
C LYS A 174 -14.43 38.20 34.33
N LEU A 175 -14.48 37.39 33.28
CA LEU A 175 -14.61 35.94 33.38
C LEU A 175 -13.49 35.31 34.23
N PHE A 176 -12.23 35.74 34.06
CA PHE A 176 -11.13 35.25 34.91
C PHE A 176 -11.23 35.78 36.35
N LYS A 177 -11.51 37.07 36.56
CA LYS A 177 -11.53 37.67 37.90
C LYS A 177 -12.74 37.27 38.75
N GLU A 178 -13.93 37.28 38.16
CA GLU A 178 -15.22 37.05 38.85
C GLU A 178 -15.59 35.56 38.93
N LYS A 179 -15.30 34.74 37.91
CA LYS A 179 -15.68 33.32 37.87
C LYS A 179 -14.55 32.35 38.21
N MET A 180 -13.29 32.76 38.08
CA MET A 180 -12.15 31.91 38.44
C MET A 180 -11.36 32.37 39.67
N GLU A 181 -11.52 33.63 40.10
CA GLU A 181 -10.75 34.26 41.18
C GLU A 181 -9.23 34.29 40.87
N ILE A 182 -8.87 34.61 39.62
CA ILE A 182 -7.47 34.76 39.17
C ILE A 182 -7.27 36.16 38.60
N ASP A 183 -6.12 36.79 38.88
CA ASP A 183 -5.67 37.98 38.15
C ASP A 183 -4.73 37.57 37.02
N VAL A 184 -5.05 37.96 35.78
CA VAL A 184 -4.41 37.42 34.56
C VAL A 184 -4.16 38.51 33.54
N ILE A 185 -2.89 38.70 33.17
CA ILE A 185 -2.49 39.65 32.12
C ILE A 185 -2.77 39.03 30.75
N ILE A 186 -3.92 39.39 30.18
CA ILE A 186 -4.25 39.17 28.76
C ILE A 186 -3.37 40.11 27.92
N GLN A 187 -2.67 39.56 26.92
CA GLN A 187 -1.95 40.35 25.92
C GLN A 187 -2.87 40.81 24.79
N ASP A 188 -3.67 39.87 24.25
CA ASP A 188 -4.41 40.01 22.99
C ASP A 188 -5.62 39.06 22.97
N VAL A 189 -6.66 39.42 22.21
CA VAL A 189 -7.90 38.65 22.03
C VAL A 189 -8.29 38.68 20.56
N VAL A 190 -8.31 37.52 19.92
CA VAL A 190 -8.58 37.35 18.49
C VAL A 190 -9.86 36.55 18.29
N PRO A 191 -10.88 37.07 17.58
CA PRO A 191 -12.09 36.31 17.27
C PRO A 191 -11.78 35.21 16.23
N ILE A 192 -12.33 34.01 16.45
CA ILE A 192 -12.38 32.97 15.42
C ILE A 192 -13.69 33.14 14.63
N ARG A 193 -13.79 32.53 13.44
CA ARG A 193 -14.89 32.65 12.46
C ARG A 193 -16.33 32.30 12.94
N SER A 194 -16.55 32.07 14.23
CA SER A 194 -17.87 31.89 14.85
C SER A 194 -18.09 32.97 15.90
N LYS A 195 -19.27 33.59 15.93
CA LYS A 195 -19.64 34.72 16.83
C LYS A 195 -19.49 34.43 18.33
N HIS A 196 -19.20 33.19 18.71
CA HIS A 196 -19.04 32.77 20.10
C HIS A 196 -17.73 32.02 20.39
N MET A 197 -16.62 32.35 19.71
CA MET A 197 -15.31 31.73 19.99
C MET A 197 -14.13 32.68 19.78
N VAL A 198 -13.27 32.81 20.80
CA VAL A 198 -12.08 33.69 20.82
C VAL A 198 -10.81 32.91 21.20
N ILE A 199 -9.67 33.32 20.65
CA ILE A 199 -8.34 32.99 21.16
C ILE A 199 -7.90 34.12 22.08
N VAL A 200 -7.46 33.79 23.28
CA VAL A 200 -6.91 34.71 24.26
C VAL A 200 -5.43 34.39 24.41
N LYS A 201 -4.55 35.36 24.11
CA LYS A 201 -3.10 35.24 24.33
C LYS A 201 -2.78 35.75 25.73
N LEU A 202 -2.16 34.91 26.56
CA LEU A 202 -1.78 35.25 27.93
C LEU A 202 -0.29 35.62 28.01
N SER A 203 0.07 36.46 28.99
CA SER A 203 1.45 36.96 29.14
C SER A 203 2.49 35.86 29.31
N ASN A 204 2.16 34.79 30.05
CA ASN A 204 3.05 33.69 30.34
C ASN A 204 2.30 32.33 30.32
N PHE A 205 3.05 31.24 30.50
CA PHE A 205 2.51 29.88 30.47
C PHE A 205 1.78 29.52 31.78
N ASP A 206 2.18 30.09 32.90
CA ASP A 206 1.64 29.75 34.22
C ASP A 206 0.22 30.30 34.41
N SER A 207 -0.07 31.51 33.93
CA SER A 207 -1.43 32.04 33.80
C SER A 207 -2.33 31.13 32.95
N LYS A 208 -1.80 30.50 31.89
CA LYS A 208 -2.54 29.49 31.12
C LYS A 208 -2.79 28.22 31.94
N LEU A 209 -1.82 27.76 32.73
CA LEU A 209 -2.02 26.62 33.63
C LEU A 209 -3.07 26.92 34.70
N GLU A 210 -3.08 28.12 35.28
CA GLU A 210 -4.07 28.55 36.28
C GLU A 210 -5.48 28.61 35.69
N VAL A 211 -5.66 29.26 34.54
CA VAL A 211 -6.94 29.29 33.80
C VAL A 211 -7.41 27.86 33.46
N LEU A 212 -6.51 26.98 32.99
CA LEU A 212 -6.86 25.59 32.65
C LEU A 212 -7.10 24.68 33.87
N ARG A 213 -6.57 25.01 35.05
CA ARG A 213 -6.88 24.34 36.33
C ARG A 213 -8.25 24.80 36.85
N ASN A 214 -8.47 26.10 36.90
CA ASN A 214 -9.64 26.73 37.51
C ASN A 214 -10.89 26.77 36.61
N LYS A 215 -10.80 26.46 35.32
CA LYS A 215 -11.97 26.44 34.40
C LYS A 215 -13.17 25.59 34.86
N LYS A 216 -12.98 24.69 35.83
CA LYS A 216 -14.08 23.96 36.50
C LYS A 216 -15.02 24.88 37.29
N LYS A 217 -14.54 26.03 37.78
CA LYS A 217 -15.33 27.02 38.56
C LYS A 217 -16.44 27.69 37.73
N ILE A 218 -16.32 27.73 36.41
CA ILE A 218 -17.36 28.23 35.48
C ILE A 218 -18.67 27.41 35.58
N GLY A 219 -18.58 26.14 36.02
CA GLY A 219 -19.75 25.35 36.41
C GLY A 219 -20.72 25.05 35.26
N ALA A 220 -21.91 25.64 35.30
CA ALA A 220 -23.05 25.31 34.44
C ALA A 220 -23.29 26.31 33.28
N GLU A 221 -22.50 27.39 33.19
CA GLU A 221 -22.56 28.31 32.07
C GLU A 221 -22.11 27.61 30.76
N LYS A 222 -22.66 28.02 29.61
CA LYS A 222 -22.33 27.43 28.29
C LYS A 222 -20.93 27.86 27.76
N ILE A 223 -20.03 28.23 28.68
CA ILE A 223 -18.70 28.73 28.40
C ILE A 223 -17.69 27.58 28.54
N TYR A 224 -16.94 27.30 27.48
CA TYR A 224 -15.96 26.21 27.46
C TYR A 224 -14.57 26.75 27.16
N ILE A 225 -13.60 26.33 27.97
CA ILE A 225 -12.21 26.79 27.89
C ILE A 225 -11.30 25.60 27.59
N ASP A 226 -10.56 25.67 26.49
CA ASP A 226 -9.59 24.67 26.05
C ASP A 226 -8.22 25.32 25.83
N SER A 227 -7.16 24.51 25.74
CA SER A 227 -5.90 25.01 25.16
C SER A 227 -6.14 25.33 23.67
N ASP A 228 -5.51 26.38 23.17
CA ASP A 228 -5.16 26.39 21.75
C ASP A 228 -4.21 25.22 21.48
N LEU A 229 -4.44 24.49 20.39
CA LEU A 229 -3.75 23.24 20.04
C LEU A 229 -3.19 23.38 18.62
N THR A 230 -2.07 22.73 18.34
CA THR A 230 -1.49 22.69 16.99
C THR A 230 -2.40 21.99 15.98
N SER A 231 -2.10 22.13 14.70
CA SER A 231 -2.84 21.48 13.62
C SER A 231 -2.73 19.94 13.68
N SER A 232 -1.68 19.39 14.29
CA SER A 232 -1.56 17.97 14.60
C SER A 232 -2.38 17.58 15.84
N GLU A 233 -2.18 18.27 16.97
CA GLU A 233 -2.90 18.04 18.22
C GLU A 233 -4.43 18.13 18.05
N GLN A 234 -4.92 19.04 17.21
CA GLN A 234 -6.35 19.16 16.91
C GLN A 234 -6.92 17.92 16.20
N LYS A 235 -6.18 17.33 15.24
CA LYS A 235 -6.58 16.08 14.57
C LYS A 235 -6.63 14.94 15.59
N ILE A 236 -5.55 14.75 16.35
CA ILE A 236 -5.44 13.72 17.40
C ILE A 236 -6.58 13.85 18.42
N GLN A 237 -6.84 15.06 18.91
CA GLN A 237 -7.91 15.29 19.89
C GLN A 237 -9.31 15.21 19.26
N ALA A 238 -9.47 15.35 17.94
CA ALA A 238 -10.73 15.10 17.23
C ALA A 238 -10.99 13.59 17.06
N GLU A 239 -9.97 12.81 16.71
CA GLU A 239 -10.01 11.34 16.64
C GLU A 239 -10.37 10.73 18.00
N ILE A 240 -9.67 11.12 19.07
CA ILE A 240 -9.97 10.71 20.44
C ILE A 240 -11.40 11.09 20.82
N ARG A 241 -11.87 12.29 20.45
CA ARG A 241 -13.27 12.71 20.68
C ARG A 241 -14.27 11.90 19.86
N ARG A 242 -13.93 11.35 18.68
CA ARG A 242 -14.80 10.44 17.91
C ARG A 242 -14.94 9.10 18.65
N MET A 243 -13.81 8.43 18.90
CA MET A 243 -13.77 7.16 19.65
C MET A 243 -14.46 7.28 21.03
N ALA A 244 -14.35 8.44 21.68
CA ALA A 244 -15.03 8.72 22.94
C ALA A 244 -16.56 8.91 22.83
N ARG A 245 -17.11 9.25 21.65
CA ARG A 245 -18.55 9.21 21.40
C ARG A 245 -19.01 7.80 21.11
N ASP A 246 -18.25 7.08 20.28
CA ASP A 246 -18.54 5.69 19.92
C ASP A 246 -18.62 4.82 21.18
N LYS A 247 -17.56 4.78 21.99
CA LYS A 247 -17.55 3.99 23.24
C LYS A 247 -18.64 4.36 24.24
N ARG A 248 -19.14 5.61 24.26
CA ARG A 248 -20.28 6.01 25.11
C ARG A 248 -21.62 5.54 24.55
N ARG A 249 -21.81 5.56 23.23
CA ARG A 249 -22.97 4.93 22.57
C ARG A 249 -22.97 3.42 22.84
N ASP A 250 -21.79 2.81 22.86
CA ASP A 250 -21.56 1.41 23.22
C ASP A 250 -21.64 1.19 24.77
N GLY A 251 -22.14 2.15 25.56
CA GLY A 251 -22.42 2.02 27.00
C GLY A 251 -21.24 2.19 27.96
N HIS A 252 -20.00 2.34 27.47
CA HIS A 252 -18.79 2.37 28.31
C HIS A 252 -18.61 3.71 29.04
N ARG A 253 -18.01 3.70 30.24
CA ARG A 253 -17.73 4.91 31.04
C ARG A 253 -16.45 5.61 30.56
N VAL A 254 -16.62 6.58 29.68
CA VAL A 254 -15.49 7.23 28.99
C VAL A 254 -15.13 8.63 29.54
N LYS A 255 -13.84 8.87 29.82
CA LYS A 255 -13.26 10.21 30.01
C LYS A 255 -12.26 10.54 28.90
N VAL A 256 -12.05 11.82 28.63
CA VAL A 256 -11.07 12.31 27.64
C VAL A 256 -10.13 13.28 28.33
N ALA A 257 -8.83 13.13 28.08
CA ALA A 257 -7.78 14.05 28.50
C ALA A 257 -6.93 14.46 27.28
N HIS A 258 -5.88 15.26 27.48
CA HIS A 258 -4.95 15.63 26.41
C HIS A 258 -4.25 14.39 25.86
N GLN A 259 -4.43 14.09 24.57
CA GLN A 259 -3.87 12.92 23.87
C GLN A 259 -4.17 11.54 24.55
N LYS A 260 -5.17 11.47 25.45
CA LYS A 260 -5.53 10.24 26.18
C LYS A 260 -7.03 10.02 26.31
N LEU A 261 -7.40 8.75 26.35
CA LEU A 261 -8.77 8.25 26.55
C LEU A 261 -8.80 7.35 27.80
N GLN A 262 -9.79 7.52 28.68
CA GLN A 262 -10.10 6.53 29.71
C GLN A 262 -11.37 5.79 29.27
N VAL A 263 -11.37 4.45 29.30
CA VAL A 263 -12.55 3.61 29.06
C VAL A 263 -12.63 2.61 30.21
N ASP A 264 -13.73 2.64 30.96
CA ASP A 264 -14.00 1.74 32.09
C ASP A 264 -12.81 1.57 33.04
N ALA A 265 -12.35 2.72 33.55
CA ALA A 265 -11.17 2.93 34.39
C ALA A 265 -9.79 2.72 33.72
N GLN A 266 -9.66 1.89 32.69
CA GLN A 266 -8.39 1.74 31.97
C GLN A 266 -8.04 2.99 31.14
N TRP A 267 -6.78 3.41 31.17
CA TRP A 267 -6.28 4.51 30.32
C TRP A 267 -5.63 3.98 29.04
N TYR A 268 -5.71 4.80 28.00
CA TYR A 268 -5.13 4.61 26.69
C TYR A 268 -4.50 5.93 26.24
N HIS A 269 -3.31 5.87 25.63
CA HIS A 269 -2.67 7.02 24.98
C HIS A 269 -2.81 6.92 23.47
N TRP A 270 -2.78 8.06 22.80
CA TRP A 270 -2.58 8.10 21.36
C TRP A 270 -1.13 7.78 21.00
N ASP A 271 -0.93 6.81 20.11
CA ASP A 271 0.34 6.61 19.42
C ASP A 271 0.28 7.27 18.03
N GLU A 272 1.24 8.16 17.77
CA GLU A 272 1.35 8.89 16.51
C GLU A 272 1.81 7.99 15.34
N HIS A 273 2.47 6.86 15.62
CA HIS A 273 3.00 5.99 14.57
C HIS A 273 1.92 5.06 13.97
N SER A 274 1.12 4.41 14.81
CA SER A 274 -0.04 3.60 14.41
C SER A 274 -1.33 4.40 14.19
N GLN A 275 -1.34 5.70 14.55
CA GLN A 275 -2.52 6.57 14.57
C GLN A 275 -3.70 5.95 15.34
N SER A 276 -3.39 5.30 16.47
CA SER A 276 -4.34 4.51 17.25
C SER A 276 -4.24 4.80 18.74
N ILE A 277 -5.20 4.29 19.52
CA ILE A 277 -5.15 4.33 20.99
C ILE A 277 -4.62 3.01 21.54
N LEU A 278 -3.38 3.04 22.02
CA LEU A 278 -2.77 1.91 22.74
C LEU A 278 -3.11 2.01 24.22
N PRO A 279 -3.34 0.90 24.94
CA PRO A 279 -3.51 0.94 26.39
C PRO A 279 -2.25 1.54 27.03
N ASP A 280 -2.44 2.39 28.05
CA ASP A 280 -1.35 2.72 28.96
C ASP A 280 -0.91 1.40 29.62
N GLY A 281 0.28 0.93 29.24
CA GLY A 281 0.81 -0.37 29.65
C GLY A 281 0.75 -0.51 31.17
N SER A 282 0.16 -1.62 31.63
CA SER A 282 0.02 -1.94 33.04
C SER A 282 1.40 -2.01 33.69
N LYS A 283 1.75 -0.95 34.44
CA LYS A 283 2.91 -0.94 35.33
C LYS A 283 2.66 -1.88 36.49
N ASN A 284 3.19 -3.09 36.37
CA ASN A 284 3.76 -3.81 37.51
C ASN A 284 5.22 -3.39 37.63
#